data_AF-A0A519LIA5-F1
#
_entry.id   AF-A0A519LIA5-F1
#
_cell.length_a   1.000
_cell.length_b   1.000
_cell.length_c   1.000
_cell.angle_alpha   90.00
_cell.angle_beta   90.00
_cell.angle_gamma   90.00
#
_symmetry.space_group_name_H-M   'P 1'
#
loop_
_entity.id
_entity.type
_entity.pdbx_description
1 polymer ?
#
loop_
_entity_poly.entity_id
_entity_poly.type
_entity_poly.pdbx_seq_one_letter_code
_entity_poly.pdbx_strand_id
1 'polypeptide(L)'
;MKLREKHIQISMVIITLVMTILRFLLNEKGRTNPDSIRYMRFAHLFPEIDNTTTPLGYPLFIKFFTFFGADEFWSSKIVGVFSFLFIIFFAWRKNFFLKEVIVLCSLFSFLSIFAFTMSEALILPFVFLFIYCSTEIINGK
;
A
#
# COMPACT_ATOMS: atom_id res chain seq x y z
N MET A 1 9.23 -23.88 -9.76
CA MET A 1 7.79 -23.57 -9.98
C MET A 1 7.43 -23.94 -11.42
N LYS A 2 6.28 -24.58 -11.66
CA LYS A 2 5.89 -24.95 -13.03
C LYS A 2 5.72 -23.66 -13.86
N LEU A 3 6.17 -23.66 -15.11
CA LEU A 3 6.22 -22.45 -15.95
C LEU A 3 4.85 -21.75 -16.01
N ARG A 4 3.76 -22.52 -16.16
CA ARG A 4 2.37 -22.03 -16.15
C ARG A 4 1.96 -21.31 -14.86
N GLU A 5 2.37 -21.83 -13.71
CA GLU A 5 2.04 -21.23 -12.41
C GLU A 5 2.70 -19.85 -12.25
N LYS A 6 3.93 -19.70 -12.74
CA LYS A 6 4.63 -18.41 -12.76
C LYS A 6 3.90 -17.36 -13.58
N HIS A 7 3.37 -17.75 -14.74
CA HIS A 7 2.61 -16.84 -15.59
C HIS A 7 1.30 -16.41 -14.92
N ILE A 8 0.61 -17.32 -14.23
CA ILE A 8 -0.62 -17.01 -13.47
C ILE A 8 -0.33 -16.03 -12.33
N GLN A 9 0.74 -16.25 -11.56
CA GLN A 9 1.11 -15.34 -10.47
C GLN A 9 1.44 -13.93 -10.98
N ILE A 10 2.24 -13.84 -12.05
CA ILE A 10 2.60 -12.56 -12.66
C ILE A 10 1.35 -11.86 -13.21
N SER A 11 0.47 -12.58 -13.93
CA SER A 11 -0.75 -11.98 -14.45
C SER A 11 -1.67 -11.51 -13.34
N MET A 12 -1.80 -12.25 -12.23
CA MET A 12 -2.56 -11.79 -11.06
C MET A 12 -2.00 -10.50 -10.49
N VAL A 13 -0.69 -10.40 -10.28
CA VAL A 13 -0.06 -9.16 -9.77
C VAL A 13 -0.33 -7.98 -10.71
N ILE A 14 -0.18 -8.18 -12.03
CA ILE A 14 -0.45 -7.14 -13.04
C ILE A 14 -1.92 -6.72 -13.01
N ILE A 15 -2.86 -7.67 -13.00
CA ILE A 15 -4.29 -7.39 -12.95
C ILE A 15 -4.64 -6.64 -11.66
N THR A 16 -4.13 -7.08 -10.51
CA THR A 16 -4.34 -6.40 -9.22
C THR A 16 -3.81 -4.97 -9.25
N LEU A 17 -2.62 -4.75 -9.80
CA LEU A 17 -2.04 -3.41 -9.95
C LEU A 17 -2.92 -2.51 -10.84
N VAL A 18 -3.27 -2.99 -12.04
CA VAL A 18 -4.10 -2.26 -12.99
C VAL A 18 -5.46 -1.93 -12.38
N MET A 19 -6.11 -2.90 -11.75
CA MET A 19 -7.42 -2.70 -11.10
C MET A 19 -7.34 -1.76 -9.90
N THR A 20 -6.23 -1.73 -9.17
CA THR A 20 -5.98 -0.74 -8.10
C THR A 20 -5.94 0.67 -8.69
N ILE A 21 -5.24 0.85 -9.81
CA ILE A 21 -5.14 2.13 -10.53
C ILE A 21 -6.51 2.57 -11.07
N LEU A 22 -7.18 1.69 -11.82
CA LEU A 22 -8.50 1.97 -12.39
C LEU A 22 -9.52 2.36 -11.32
N ARG A 23 -9.43 1.80 -10.11
CA ARG A 23 -10.37 2.12 -9.02
C ARG A 23 -10.34 3.55 -8.57
N PHE A 24 -9.18 4.19 -8.50
CA PHE A 24 -9.12 5.59 -8.12
C PHE A 24 -9.17 6.54 -9.33
N LEU A 25 -8.95 6.05 -10.56
CA LEU A 25 -9.16 6.85 -11.77
C LEU A 25 -10.65 6.94 -12.17
N LEU A 26 -11.38 5.84 -12.06
CA LEU A 26 -12.79 5.74 -12.48
C LEU A 26 -13.79 6.09 -11.36
N ASN A 27 -13.30 6.38 -10.16
CA ASN A 27 -14.16 6.81 -9.05
C ASN A 27 -14.23 8.34 -9.04
N GLU A 28 -15.44 8.90 -8.98
CA GLU A 28 -15.67 10.36 -9.03
C GLU A 28 -14.90 11.14 -7.95
N LYS A 29 -14.69 10.54 -6.77
CA LYS A 29 -13.96 11.13 -5.65
C LYS A 29 -12.52 10.62 -5.56
N GLY A 30 -12.06 9.86 -6.54
CA GLY A 30 -10.75 9.24 -6.54
C GLY A 30 -10.49 8.32 -5.34
N ARG A 31 -11.52 7.66 -4.80
CA ARG A 31 -11.42 6.84 -3.57
C ARG A 31 -10.88 7.64 -2.38
N THR A 32 -11.44 8.82 -2.17
CA THR A 32 -11.20 9.67 -0.99
C THR A 32 -12.46 9.80 -0.14
N ASN A 33 -12.26 10.02 1.16
CA ASN A 33 -13.31 10.33 2.13
C ASN A 33 -12.88 11.52 3.01
N PRO A 34 -13.69 11.96 4.00
CA PRO A 34 -13.29 13.04 4.90
C PRO A 34 -11.96 12.79 5.63
N ASP A 35 -11.64 11.55 5.98
CA ASP A 35 -10.36 11.21 6.62
C ASP A 35 -9.19 11.34 5.65
N SER A 36 -9.37 10.98 4.38
CA SER A 36 -8.38 11.23 3.33
C SER A 36 -8.00 12.71 3.25
N ILE A 37 -9.00 13.61 3.32
CA ILE A 37 -8.77 15.06 3.28
C ILE A 37 -7.97 15.51 4.50
N ARG A 38 -8.25 14.95 5.68
CA ARG A 38 -7.46 15.22 6.90
C ARG A 38 -6.01 14.80 6.74
N TYR A 39 -5.75 13.60 6.18
CA TYR A 39 -4.39 13.12 5.94
C TYR A 39 -3.63 13.99 4.94
N MET A 40 -4.27 14.37 3.82
CA MET A 40 -3.66 15.24 2.81
C MET A 40 -3.38 16.64 3.36
N ARG A 41 -4.33 17.23 4.10
CA ARG A 41 -4.13 18.53 4.76
C ARG A 41 -2.96 18.48 5.75
N PHE A 42 -2.86 17.41 6.53
CA PHE A 42 -1.76 17.26 7.47
C PHE A 42 -0.41 17.14 6.74
N ALA A 43 -0.35 16.35 5.67
CA ALA A 43 0.85 16.27 4.83
C ALA A 43 1.24 17.64 4.25
N HIS A 44 0.26 18.43 3.79
CA HIS A 44 0.48 19.76 3.25
C HIS A 44 1.15 20.71 4.27
N LEU A 45 0.58 20.77 5.49
CA LEU A 45 1.05 21.64 6.58
C LEU A 45 2.36 21.18 7.22
N PHE A 46 2.80 19.94 6.98
CA PHE A 46 4.03 19.41 7.55
C PHE A 46 5.24 20.31 7.22
N PRO A 47 6.09 20.71 8.21
CA PRO A 47 6.24 20.11 9.55
C PRO A 47 5.47 20.78 10.70
N GLU A 48 4.53 21.69 10.43
CA GLU A 48 3.76 22.33 11.49
C GLU A 48 2.88 21.30 12.22
N ILE A 49 3.09 21.17 13.53
CA ILE A 49 2.33 20.26 14.38
C ILE A 49 1.02 20.96 14.75
N ASP A 50 -0.04 20.66 14.01
CA ASP A 50 -1.41 20.98 14.41
C ASP A 50 -1.89 19.94 15.45
N ASN A 51 -2.91 20.27 16.26
CA ASN A 51 -3.48 19.44 17.32
C ASN A 51 -4.29 18.24 16.78
N THR A 52 -3.72 17.52 15.82
CA THR A 52 -4.34 16.37 15.18
C THR A 52 -4.11 15.12 16.03
N THR A 53 -5.14 14.28 16.13
CA THR A 53 -5.07 12.97 16.82
C THR A 53 -4.62 11.85 15.89
N THR A 54 -4.35 12.14 14.60
CA THR A 54 -4.00 11.13 13.61
C THR A 54 -2.50 10.81 13.65
N PRO A 55 -2.10 9.53 13.50
CA PRO A 55 -0.69 9.15 13.48
C PRO A 55 0.08 9.83 12.34
N LEU A 56 1.31 10.29 12.64
CA LEU A 56 2.18 11.02 11.71
C LEU A 56 2.66 10.19 10.51
N GLY A 57 2.68 8.86 10.63
CA GLY A 57 3.32 7.98 9.64
C GLY A 57 2.78 8.15 8.23
N TYR A 58 1.46 8.09 8.04
CA TYR A 58 0.87 8.19 6.70
C TYR A 58 1.01 9.59 6.06
N PRO A 59 0.69 10.70 6.76
CA PRO A 59 0.99 12.05 6.27
C PRO A 59 2.45 12.29 5.89
N LEU A 60 3.40 11.74 6.67
CA LEU A 60 4.83 11.86 6.38
C LEU A 60 5.18 11.20 5.04
N PHE A 61 4.67 9.99 4.77
CA PHE A 61 4.89 9.31 3.50
C PHE A 61 4.22 10.05 2.33
N ILE A 62 3.03 10.64 2.53
CA ILE A 62 2.43 11.52 1.51
C ILE A 62 3.38 12.70 1.23
N LYS A 63 3.81 13.43 2.27
CA LYS A 63 4.72 14.57 2.13
C LYS A 63 6.03 14.17 1.45
N PHE A 64 6.58 13.00 1.78
CA PHE A 64 7.78 12.48 1.13
C PHE A 64 7.62 12.39 -0.39
N PHE A 65 6.50 11.85 -0.88
CA PHE A 65 6.25 11.76 -2.31
C PHE A 65 5.97 13.11 -2.99
N THR A 66 5.51 14.12 -2.25
CA THR A 66 5.36 15.47 -2.81
C THR A 66 6.68 16.12 -3.21
N PHE A 67 7.81 15.75 -2.58
CA PHE A 67 9.13 16.24 -2.98
C PHE A 67 9.54 15.81 -4.39
N PHE A 68 8.86 14.81 -4.97
CA PHE A 68 9.08 14.37 -6.35
C PHE A 68 8.15 15.06 -7.36
N GLY A 69 7.41 16.10 -6.93
CA GLY A 69 6.56 16.92 -7.80
C GLY A 69 5.10 16.46 -7.91
N ALA A 70 4.69 15.46 -7.15
CA ALA A 70 3.28 15.06 -7.05
C ALA A 70 2.53 15.93 -6.02
N ASP A 71 1.25 16.22 -6.24
CA ASP A 71 0.41 16.81 -5.19
C ASP A 71 0.09 15.78 -4.09
N GLU A 72 -0.54 16.21 -3.00
CA GLU A 72 -0.87 15.33 -1.87
C GLU A 72 -1.83 14.20 -2.27
N PHE A 73 -2.72 14.45 -3.24
CA PHE A 73 -3.65 13.45 -3.74
C PHE A 73 -2.90 12.33 -4.48
N TRP A 74 -2.11 12.66 -5.50
CA TRP A 74 -1.33 11.69 -6.27
C TRP A 74 -0.28 11.01 -5.40
N SER A 75 0.37 11.75 -4.50
CA SER A 75 1.29 11.20 -3.51
C SER A 75 0.63 10.12 -2.68
N SER A 76 -0.62 10.33 -2.23
CA SER A 76 -1.35 9.30 -1.49
C SER A 76 -1.65 8.03 -2.29
N LYS A 77 -1.86 8.15 -3.62
CA LYS A 77 -2.03 6.99 -4.52
C LYS A 77 -0.72 6.25 -4.74
N ILE A 78 0.37 7.00 -4.87
CA ILE A 78 1.72 6.43 -4.94
C ILE A 78 2.02 5.63 -3.68
N VAL A 79 1.68 6.13 -2.48
CA VAL A 79 1.85 5.37 -1.23
C VAL A 79 1.13 4.03 -1.27
N GLY A 80 -0.13 4.00 -1.74
CA GLY A 80 -0.91 2.77 -1.84
C GLY A 80 -0.31 1.75 -2.81
N VAL A 81 0.07 2.20 -4.01
CA VAL A 81 0.73 1.36 -5.02
C VAL A 81 2.10 0.87 -4.54
N PHE A 82 2.89 1.77 -3.94
CA PHE A 82 4.19 1.43 -3.36
C PHE A 82 4.06 0.37 -2.28
N SER A 83 3.06 0.48 -1.40
CA SER A 83 2.81 -0.48 -0.33
C SER A 83 2.48 -1.87 -0.88
N PHE A 84 1.62 -1.96 -1.90
CA PHE A 84 1.33 -3.21 -2.59
C PHE A 84 2.60 -3.81 -3.22
N LEU A 85 3.34 -3.02 -4.01
CA LEU A 85 4.55 -3.48 -4.69
C LEU A 85 5.62 -3.94 -3.70
N PHE A 86 5.76 -3.23 -2.58
CA PHE A 86 6.68 -3.60 -1.51
C PHE A 86 6.35 -4.97 -0.93
N ILE A 87 5.07 -5.24 -0.61
CA ILE A 87 4.64 -6.54 -0.08
C ILE A 87 4.97 -7.66 -1.07
N ILE A 88 4.62 -7.51 -2.35
CA ILE A 88 4.88 -8.52 -3.38
C ILE A 88 6.39 -8.73 -3.59
N PHE A 89 7.15 -7.64 -3.70
CA PHE A 89 8.60 -7.69 -3.87
C PHE A 89 9.29 -8.37 -2.69
N PHE A 90 8.90 -8.03 -1.46
CA PHE A 90 9.45 -8.62 -0.25
C PHE A 90 9.13 -10.12 -0.17
N ALA A 91 7.87 -10.50 -0.39
CA ALA A 91 7.44 -11.89 -0.40
C ALA A 91 8.21 -12.71 -1.44
N TRP A 92 8.47 -12.13 -2.62
CA TRP A 92 9.26 -12.76 -3.67
C TRP A 92 10.73 -12.90 -3.29
N ARG A 93 11.34 -11.84 -2.73
CA ARG A 93 12.75 -11.85 -2.35
C ARG A 93 13.06 -12.83 -1.22
N LYS A 94 12.14 -12.97 -0.28
CA LYS A 94 12.27 -13.86 0.89
C LYS A 94 11.63 -15.23 0.71
N ASN A 95 10.95 -15.48 -0.42
CA ASN A 95 10.10 -16.66 -0.63
C ASN A 95 9.10 -16.90 0.53
N PHE A 96 8.61 -15.83 1.14
CA PHE A 96 7.72 -15.89 2.31
C PHE A 96 6.26 -15.93 1.85
N PHE A 97 5.64 -17.11 1.90
CA PHE A 97 4.22 -17.34 1.54
C PHE A 97 3.79 -16.63 0.23
N LEU A 98 4.64 -16.66 -0.79
CA LEU A 98 4.48 -15.83 -1.99
C LEU A 98 3.12 -16.03 -2.67
N LYS A 99 2.64 -17.28 -2.75
CA LYS A 99 1.40 -17.61 -3.45
C LYS A 99 0.20 -17.08 -2.69
N GLU A 100 0.21 -17.29 -1.37
CA GLU A 100 -0.81 -16.86 -0.44
C GLU A 100 -0.89 -15.34 -0.40
N VAL A 101 0.26 -14.66 -0.38
CA VAL A 101 0.36 -13.19 -0.40
C VAL A 101 -0.20 -12.61 -1.70
N ILE A 102 0.13 -13.19 -2.87
CA ILE A 102 -0.41 -12.74 -4.16
C ILE A 102 -1.94 -12.89 -4.18
N VAL A 103 -2.45 -14.05 -3.76
CA VAL A 103 -3.90 -14.29 -3.71
C VAL A 103 -4.57 -13.32 -2.75
N LEU A 104 -4.03 -13.13 -1.54
CA LEU A 104 -4.58 -12.23 -0.52
C LEU A 104 -4.62 -10.78 -1.01
N CYS A 105 -3.54 -10.29 -1.62
CA CYS A 105 -3.50 -8.93 -2.17
C CYS A 105 -4.45 -8.74 -3.36
N SER A 106 -4.75 -9.81 -4.10
CA SER A 106 -5.71 -9.79 -5.20
C SER A 106 -7.18 -9.78 -4.76
N LEU A 107 -7.46 -10.08 -3.48
CA LEU A 107 -8.81 -10.00 -2.95
C LEU A 107 -9.32 -8.57 -3.02
N PHE A 108 -10.61 -8.45 -3.32
CA PHE A 108 -11.29 -7.16 -3.52
C PHE A 108 -11.08 -6.18 -2.36
N SER A 109 -11.08 -6.66 -1.12
CA SER A 109 -10.87 -5.82 0.08
C SER A 109 -9.47 -5.21 0.13
N PHE A 110 -8.42 -6.00 -0.13
CA PHE A 110 -7.04 -5.50 -0.13
C PHE A 110 -6.77 -4.56 -1.30
N LEU A 111 -7.21 -4.95 -2.49
CA LEU A 111 -7.19 -4.09 -3.67
C LEU A 111 -7.91 -2.75 -3.41
N SER A 112 -9.02 -2.78 -2.66
CA SER A 112 -9.77 -1.57 -2.28
C SER A 112 -9.04 -0.69 -1.28
N ILE A 113 -8.22 -1.28 -0.39
CA ILE A 113 -7.38 -0.58 0.58
C ILE A 113 -6.23 0.12 -0.16
N PHE A 114 -5.51 -0.58 -1.04
CA PHE A 114 -4.39 0.01 -1.80
C PHE A 114 -4.81 1.16 -2.72
N ALA A 115 -6.07 1.18 -3.19
CA ALA A 115 -6.60 2.28 -3.99
C ALA A 115 -7.05 3.49 -3.16
N PHE A 116 -7.34 3.31 -1.86
CA PHE A 116 -7.87 4.36 -1.00
C PHE A 116 -6.78 5.27 -0.45
N THR A 117 -7.12 6.54 -0.24
CA THR A 117 -6.26 7.45 0.53
C THR A 117 -6.51 7.25 2.03
N MET A 118 -6.00 6.15 2.60
CA MET A 118 -6.00 5.91 4.05
C MET A 118 -4.68 5.32 4.53
N SER A 119 -4.44 5.46 5.84
CA SER A 119 -3.29 4.90 6.56
C SER A 119 -3.12 3.39 6.41
N GLU A 120 -4.22 2.68 6.20
CA GLU A 120 -4.29 1.22 6.14
C GLU A 120 -3.47 0.67 4.98
N ALA A 121 -3.37 1.41 3.87
CA ALA A 121 -2.53 1.01 2.76
C ALA A 121 -1.04 0.94 3.19
N LEU A 122 -0.59 1.92 3.98
CA LEU A 122 0.80 2.01 4.43
C LEU A 122 1.11 1.07 5.61
N ILE A 123 0.15 0.82 6.52
CA ILE A 123 0.42 -0.03 7.68
C ILE A 123 0.58 -1.50 7.30
N LEU A 124 -0.06 -1.97 6.22
CA LEU A 124 -0.03 -3.36 5.78
C LEU A 124 1.39 -3.90 5.53
N PRO A 125 2.29 -3.20 4.81
CA PRO A 125 3.71 -3.55 4.74
C PRO A 125 4.37 -3.80 6.10
N PHE A 126 4.12 -2.94 7.09
CA PHE A 126 4.72 -3.09 8.42
C PHE A 126 4.16 -4.29 9.17
N VAL A 127 2.85 -4.52 9.10
CA VAL A 127 2.21 -5.73 9.66
C VAL A 127 2.79 -6.98 9.00
N PHE A 128 2.97 -6.96 7.68
CA PHE A 128 3.56 -8.08 6.95
C PHE A 128 5.01 -8.36 7.36
N LEU A 129 5.84 -7.31 7.51
CA LEU A 129 7.20 -7.44 8.04
C LEU A 129 7.21 -7.95 9.48
N PHE A 130 6.28 -7.49 10.32
CA PHE A 130 6.15 -7.96 11.70
C PHE A 130 5.83 -9.45 11.76
N ILE A 131 4.92 -9.93 10.91
CA ILE A 131 4.59 -11.36 10.78
C ILE A 131 5.81 -12.15 10.30
N TYR A 132 6.55 -11.63 9.31
CA TYR A 132 7.78 -12.25 8.84
C TYR A 132 8.81 -12.39 9.97
N CYS A 133 9.14 -11.30 10.67
CA CYS A 133 10.08 -11.30 11.78
C CYS A 133 9.64 -12.24 12.91
N SER A 134 8.35 -12.20 13.27
CA SER A 134 7.81 -13.11 14.29
C SER A 134 7.98 -14.58 13.89
N THR A 135 7.76 -14.89 12.60
CA THR A 135 7.91 -16.25 12.07
C THR A 135 9.36 -16.72 12.11
N GLU A 136 10.32 -15.85 11.76
CA GLU A 136 11.75 -16.18 11.84
C GLU A 136 12.19 -16.42 13.28
N ILE A 137 11.79 -15.55 14.22
CA ILE A 137 12.07 -15.71 15.66
C ILE A 137 11.50 -17.03 16.19
N ILE A 138 10.24 -17.35 15.88
CA ILE A 138 9.60 -18.61 16.32
C ILE A 138 10.32 -19.83 15.75
N ASN A 139 10.83 -19.73 14.51
CA ASN A 139 11.58 -20.81 13.86
C ASN A 139 13.08 -20.82 14.24
N GLY A 140 13.55 -19.89 15.08
CA GLY A 140 14.93 -19.80 15.51
C GLY A 140 15.92 -19.40 14.41
N LYS A 141 15.50 -18.59 13.44
CA LYS A 141 16.33 -18.03 12.37
C LYS A 141 16.58 -16.55 12.60
#